data_AF-A0A9D0BCX1-F1
#
_entry.id   AF-A0A9D0BCX1-F1
#
_cell.length_a   1.000
_cell.length_b   1.000
_cell.length_c   1.000
_cell.angle_alpha   90.00
_cell.angle_beta   90.00
_cell.angle_gamma   90.00
#
_symmetry.space_group_name_H-M   'P 1'
#
loop_
_entity.id
_entity.type
_entity.pdbx_description
1 polymer ?
#
loop_
_entity_poly.entity_id
_entity_poly.type
_entity_poly.pdbx_seq_one_letter_code
_entity_poly.pdbx_strand_id
1 'polypeptide(L)'
;MLPVPVQAFDYPAPGDFAQGAKEWADNCGRCHNIRGAKELRDDQWITTMFHMRLRAGLTGQEMRNILTFLQGSNNPSTGVIVKTSTATGSATSGLSGKDIYSQTCIACHGADGKGVLPGVPDFTRKDGRLSKPDATLLKHVTEGFQSPGSPMAMPPKGGNSSLTEGDLKNVIEYLHQEFGS
;
A
#
# COMPACT_ATOMS: atom_id res chain seq x y z
N MET A 1 -8.87 42.47 -14.99
CA MET A 1 -9.04 41.01 -14.76
C MET A 1 -7.72 40.36 -15.14
N LEU A 2 -6.89 40.02 -14.15
CA LEU A 2 -5.64 39.29 -14.41
C LEU A 2 -5.95 37.81 -14.63
N PRO A 3 -5.32 37.13 -15.60
CA PRO A 3 -5.54 35.72 -15.84
C PRO A 3 -4.99 34.92 -14.65
N VAL A 4 -5.86 34.19 -13.97
CA VAL A 4 -5.44 33.23 -12.95
C VAL A 4 -4.80 32.03 -13.69
N PRO A 5 -3.59 31.58 -13.30
CA PRO A 5 -2.96 30.44 -13.95
C PRO A 5 -3.87 29.21 -13.87
N VAL A 6 -4.17 28.65 -15.04
CA VAL A 6 -5.11 27.53 -15.29
C VAL A 6 -4.71 26.24 -14.56
N GLN A 7 -3.54 26.19 -13.95
CA GLN A 7 -2.97 24.97 -13.36
C GLN A 7 -3.59 24.56 -12.00
N ALA A 8 -4.33 25.45 -11.33
CA ALA A 8 -4.84 25.21 -9.97
C ALA A 8 -6.35 24.94 -9.87
N PHE A 9 -7.14 25.08 -10.95
CA PHE A 9 -8.59 24.92 -10.87
C PHE A 9 -9.12 23.52 -11.20
N ASP A 10 -8.35 22.69 -11.90
CA ASP A 10 -8.84 21.41 -12.44
C ASP A 10 -8.46 20.18 -11.60
N TYR A 11 -7.59 20.36 -10.61
CA TYR A 11 -7.17 19.28 -9.71
C TYR A 11 -7.97 19.33 -8.41
N PRO A 12 -8.52 18.19 -7.95
CA PRO A 12 -9.13 18.14 -6.63
C PRO A 12 -8.07 18.45 -5.57
N ALA A 13 -8.47 19.15 -4.50
CA ALA A 13 -7.58 19.42 -3.38
C ALA A 13 -6.96 18.10 -2.85
N PRO A 14 -5.71 18.12 -2.36
CA PRO A 14 -5.13 16.94 -1.72
C PRO A 14 -5.96 16.48 -0.50
N GLY A 15 -6.09 15.16 -0.35
CA GLY A 15 -6.64 14.53 0.85
C GLY A 15 -5.56 13.99 1.78
N ASP A 16 -5.97 13.20 2.77
CA ASP A 16 -5.05 12.51 3.67
C ASP A 16 -4.59 11.17 3.08
N PHE A 17 -3.27 10.98 2.98
CA PHE A 17 -2.67 9.81 2.35
C PHE A 17 -2.95 8.52 3.12
N ALA A 18 -2.78 8.53 4.45
CA ALA A 18 -2.91 7.33 5.28
C ALA A 18 -4.37 6.86 5.35
N GLN A 19 -5.29 7.82 5.41
CA GLN A 19 -6.72 7.58 5.33
C GLN A 19 -7.12 7.07 3.94
N GLY A 20 -6.50 7.60 2.87
CA GLY A 20 -6.72 7.14 1.50
C GLY A 20 -6.32 5.69 1.26
N ALA A 21 -5.20 5.25 1.85
CA ALA A 21 -4.77 3.85 1.81
C ALA A 21 -5.80 2.92 2.44
N LYS A 22 -6.32 3.31 3.61
CA LYS A 22 -7.36 2.57 4.34
C LYS A 22 -8.66 2.52 3.53
N GLU A 23 -9.13 3.67 3.05
CA GLU A 23 -10.38 3.77 2.29
C GLU A 23 -10.31 3.00 0.96
N TRP A 24 -9.15 2.97 0.31
CA TRP A 24 -8.92 2.17 -0.89
C TRP A 24 -9.05 0.66 -0.60
N ALA A 25 -8.40 0.19 0.46
CA ALA A 25 -8.47 -1.20 0.88
C ALA A 25 -9.90 -1.62 1.30
N ASP A 26 -10.59 -0.77 2.06
CA ASP A 26 -11.90 -1.07 2.63
C ASP A 26 -13.01 -1.12 1.58
N ASN A 27 -12.90 -0.36 0.49
CA ASN A 27 -14.01 -0.12 -0.43
C ASN A 27 -13.85 -0.76 -1.82
N CYS A 28 -12.63 -0.93 -2.31
CA CYS A 28 -12.43 -1.18 -3.75
C CYS A 28 -12.45 -2.66 -4.14
N GLY A 29 -11.98 -3.54 -3.24
CA GLY A 29 -12.02 -5.00 -3.44
C GLY A 29 -13.42 -5.61 -3.45
N ARG A 30 -14.46 -4.82 -3.13
CA ARG A 30 -15.86 -5.29 -3.05
C ARG A 30 -16.49 -5.54 -4.42
N CYS A 31 -16.02 -4.85 -5.46
CA CYS A 31 -16.67 -4.86 -6.78
C CYS A 31 -15.77 -5.44 -7.87
N HIS A 32 -14.45 -5.27 -7.74
CA HIS A 32 -13.47 -5.80 -8.69
C HIS A 32 -12.13 -6.00 -7.96
N ASN A 33 -11.19 -6.68 -8.62
CA ASN A 33 -9.83 -6.77 -8.11
C ASN A 33 -9.22 -5.37 -8.03
N ILE A 34 -8.62 -5.08 -6.89
CA ILE A 34 -8.00 -3.78 -6.62
C ILE A 34 -6.87 -3.57 -7.62
N ARG A 35 -6.91 -2.45 -8.34
CA ARG A 35 -5.86 -2.08 -9.30
C ARG A 35 -4.66 -1.49 -8.57
N GLY A 36 -3.47 -1.84 -9.00
CA GLY A 36 -2.23 -1.26 -8.48
C GLY A 36 -2.04 0.20 -8.91
N ALA A 37 -1.46 1.02 -8.04
CA ALA A 37 -1.25 2.46 -8.30
C ALA A 37 -0.48 2.76 -9.60
N LYS A 38 0.45 1.87 -10.00
CA LYS A 38 1.27 2.02 -11.21
C LYS A 38 0.57 1.64 -12.52
N GLU A 39 -0.67 1.14 -12.47
CA GLU A 39 -1.41 0.75 -13.67
C GLU A 39 -1.91 1.95 -14.49
N LEU A 40 -2.08 3.12 -13.85
CA LEU A 40 -2.50 4.36 -14.50
C LEU A 40 -1.56 5.51 -14.16
N ARG A 41 -1.52 6.51 -15.04
CA ARG A 41 -0.89 7.81 -14.75
C ARG A 41 -1.75 8.63 -13.79
N ASP A 42 -1.15 9.61 -13.13
CA ASP A 42 -1.85 10.46 -12.14
C ASP A 42 -3.06 11.19 -12.72
N ASP A 43 -3.00 11.65 -13.98
CA ASP A 43 -4.12 12.28 -14.68
C ASP A 43 -5.27 11.31 -14.97
N GLN A 44 -4.94 10.05 -15.25
CA GLN A 44 -5.92 8.99 -15.50
C GLN A 44 -6.58 8.52 -14.20
N TRP A 45 -5.84 8.58 -13.08
CA TRP A 45 -6.39 8.31 -11.76
C TRP A 45 -7.45 9.32 -11.33
N ILE A 46 -7.32 10.59 -11.70
CA ILE A 46 -8.32 11.62 -11.39
C ILE A 46 -9.67 11.25 -12.00
N THR A 47 -9.71 11.03 -13.31
CA THR A 47 -10.94 10.64 -14.02
C THR A 47 -11.52 9.32 -13.49
N THR A 48 -10.64 8.34 -13.24
CA THR A 48 -11.08 7.06 -12.65
C THR A 48 -11.70 7.27 -11.27
N MET A 49 -11.12 8.10 -10.42
CA MET A 49 -11.64 8.35 -9.07
C MET A 49 -12.98 9.08 -9.08
N PHE A 50 -13.24 9.97 -10.03
CA PHE A 50 -14.58 10.54 -10.19
C PHE A 50 -15.62 9.47 -10.57
N HIS A 51 -15.27 8.52 -11.44
CA HIS A 51 -16.13 7.39 -11.75
C HIS A 51 -16.36 6.48 -10.53
N MET A 52 -15.28 6.10 -9.83
CA MET A 52 -15.35 5.23 -8.66
C MET A 52 -16.09 5.89 -7.49
N ARG A 53 -15.96 7.21 -7.32
CA ARG A 53 -16.74 7.97 -6.33
C ARG A 53 -18.23 7.76 -6.50
N LEU A 54 -18.74 7.92 -7.73
CA LEU A 54 -20.16 7.74 -8.00
C LEU A 54 -20.58 6.27 -7.84
N ARG A 55 -19.76 5.33 -8.32
CA ARG A 55 -20.11 3.88 -8.32
C ARG A 55 -20.01 3.24 -6.94
N ALA A 56 -19.05 3.64 -6.12
CA ALA A 56 -18.83 3.14 -4.77
C ALA A 56 -19.49 4.01 -3.68
N GLY A 57 -20.20 5.08 -4.07
CA GLY A 57 -20.92 5.94 -3.14
C GLY A 57 -20.01 6.74 -2.20
N LEU A 58 -18.82 7.14 -2.66
CA LEU A 58 -17.84 7.84 -1.84
C LEU A 58 -18.19 9.33 -1.68
N THR A 59 -17.91 9.87 -0.50
CA THR A 59 -17.88 11.30 -0.25
C THR A 59 -16.78 11.99 -1.06
N GLY A 60 -16.86 13.32 -1.15
CA GLY A 60 -15.82 14.10 -1.81
C GLY A 60 -14.47 14.01 -1.10
N GLN A 61 -14.46 13.84 0.23
CA GLN A 61 -13.22 13.72 1.00
C GLN A 61 -12.58 12.35 0.82
N GLU A 62 -13.36 11.27 0.88
CA GLU A 62 -12.85 9.91 0.67
C GLU A 62 -12.22 9.76 -0.72
N MET A 63 -12.87 10.32 -1.75
CA MET A 63 -12.30 10.34 -3.10
C MET A 63 -10.94 11.08 -3.15
N ARG A 64 -10.81 12.22 -2.46
CA ARG A 64 -9.55 12.98 -2.40
C ARG A 64 -8.45 12.22 -1.66
N ASN A 65 -8.78 11.63 -0.52
CA ASN A 65 -7.85 10.81 0.27
C ASN A 65 -7.30 9.66 -0.60
N ILE A 66 -8.20 8.87 -1.21
CA ILE A 66 -7.84 7.76 -2.08
C ILE A 66 -6.99 8.23 -3.27
N LEU A 67 -7.36 9.35 -3.90
CA LEU A 67 -6.60 9.89 -5.02
C LEU A 67 -5.18 10.31 -4.59
N THR A 68 -5.04 10.96 -3.43
CA THR A 68 -3.74 11.31 -2.85
C THR A 68 -2.90 10.07 -2.56
N PHE A 69 -3.52 9.02 -2.01
CA PHE A 69 -2.84 7.73 -1.80
C PHE A 69 -2.35 7.13 -3.13
N LEU A 70 -3.21 7.05 -4.15
CA LEU A 70 -2.89 6.44 -5.43
C LEU A 70 -1.78 7.20 -6.17
N GLN A 71 -1.85 8.53 -6.21
CA GLN A 71 -0.85 9.36 -6.90
C GLN A 71 0.49 9.33 -6.17
N GLY A 72 0.51 9.42 -4.84
CA GLY A 72 1.76 9.28 -4.07
C GLY A 72 2.36 7.87 -4.15
N SER A 73 1.52 6.84 -4.28
CA SER A 73 1.94 5.46 -4.52
C SER A 73 2.45 5.21 -5.95
N ASN A 74 2.00 6.02 -6.91
CA ASN A 74 2.43 5.96 -8.31
C ASN A 74 3.80 6.60 -8.51
N ASN A 75 4.08 7.68 -7.77
CA ASN A 75 5.31 8.44 -7.84
C ASN A 75 6.00 8.51 -6.46
N PRO A 76 6.93 7.60 -6.13
CA PRO A 76 7.63 7.63 -4.84
C PRO A 76 8.57 8.84 -4.63
N SER A 77 8.53 9.85 -5.50
CA SER A 77 9.47 10.98 -5.47
C SER A 77 8.76 12.32 -5.76
N THR A 78 7.82 12.74 -4.91
CA THR A 78 7.52 14.18 -4.75
C THR A 78 7.11 14.53 -3.32
N GLY A 79 8.11 14.88 -2.50
CA GLY A 79 7.99 15.97 -1.53
C GLY A 79 7.22 15.75 -0.23
N VAL A 80 7.76 14.93 0.68
CA VAL A 80 7.71 15.26 2.12
C VAL A 80 9.15 15.28 2.62
N ILE A 81 9.66 16.47 2.93
CA ILE A 81 10.93 16.62 3.63
C ILE A 81 10.71 16.14 5.06
N VAL A 82 11.06 14.88 5.33
CA VAL A 82 11.29 14.40 6.70
C VAL A 82 12.78 14.56 6.99
N LYS A 83 13.04 15.33 8.04
CA LYS A 83 14.35 15.72 8.55
C LYS A 83 15.27 14.50 8.66
N THR A 84 16.38 14.55 7.94
CA THR A 84 17.40 13.51 7.82
C THR A 84 18.00 13.19 9.20
N SER A 85 17.95 11.93 9.60
CA SER A 85 18.96 11.34 10.47
C SER A 85 19.56 10.11 9.79
N THR A 86 20.88 10.10 9.80
CA THR A 86 21.79 9.19 9.13
C THR A 86 21.63 7.74 9.58
N ALA A 87 21.45 6.82 8.63
CA ALA A 87 21.90 5.44 8.77
C ALA A 87 22.29 4.86 7.40
N THR A 88 23.43 4.18 7.40
CA THR A 88 24.14 3.59 6.27
C THR A 88 23.36 2.43 5.63
N GLY A 89 23.16 2.49 4.31
CA GLY A 89 23.19 1.32 3.42
C GLY A 89 21.97 0.39 3.38
N SER A 90 20.94 0.79 2.64
CA SER A 90 20.34 0.01 1.55
C SER A 90 19.34 0.92 0.84
N ALA A 91 19.39 0.98 -0.50
CA ALA A 91 18.52 1.86 -1.28
C ALA A 91 17.05 1.51 -0.99
N THR A 92 16.45 2.30 -0.11
CA THR A 92 15.03 2.26 0.23
C THR A 92 14.36 3.16 -0.80
N SER A 93 13.24 2.72 -1.38
CA SER A 93 12.50 3.47 -2.40
C SER A 93 11.83 4.74 -1.87
N GLY A 94 12.18 5.20 -0.65
CA GLY A 94 11.55 6.32 0.05
C GLY A 94 10.16 6.02 0.63
N LEU A 95 9.56 4.87 0.26
CA LEU A 95 8.23 4.46 0.71
C LEU A 95 8.26 3.83 2.10
N SER A 96 7.25 4.13 2.91
CA SER A 96 7.10 3.52 4.22
C SER A 96 6.61 2.07 4.09
N GLY A 97 6.84 1.25 5.13
CA GLY A 97 6.36 -0.12 5.17
C GLY A 97 4.84 -0.24 5.03
N LYS A 98 4.11 0.72 5.60
CA LYS A 98 2.64 0.83 5.48
C LYS A 98 2.21 1.05 4.04
N ASP A 99 2.91 1.92 3.31
CA ASP A 99 2.56 2.25 1.92
C ASP A 99 2.79 1.03 1.03
N ILE A 100 3.93 0.36 1.20
CA ILE A 100 4.26 -0.85 0.45
C ILE A 100 3.25 -1.96 0.78
N TYR A 101 2.89 -2.14 2.05
CA TYR A 101 1.87 -3.10 2.46
C TYR A 101 0.52 -2.81 1.81
N SER A 102 0.08 -1.54 1.86
CA SER A 102 -1.18 -1.09 1.29
C SER A 102 -1.22 -1.18 -0.24
N GLN A 103 -0.08 -1.07 -0.91
CA GLN A 103 0.01 -1.16 -2.38
C GLN A 103 0.12 -2.59 -2.88
N THR A 104 0.83 -3.47 -2.15
CA THR A 104 1.25 -4.78 -2.66
C THR A 104 0.66 -5.94 -1.86
N CYS A 105 0.65 -5.85 -0.53
CA CYS A 105 0.42 -7.00 0.35
C CYS A 105 -1.06 -7.13 0.76
N ILE A 106 -1.76 -6.00 0.87
CA ILE A 106 -3.13 -5.91 1.43
C ILE A 106 -4.16 -6.71 0.64
N ALA A 107 -3.94 -6.90 -0.67
CA ALA A 107 -4.87 -7.63 -1.54
C ALA A 107 -5.09 -9.07 -1.10
N CYS A 108 -4.09 -9.68 -0.45
CA CYS A 108 -4.19 -11.04 0.08
C CYS A 108 -4.23 -11.05 1.62
N HIS A 109 -3.47 -10.15 2.27
CA HIS A 109 -3.31 -10.15 3.72
C HIS A 109 -4.38 -9.33 4.47
N GLY A 110 -5.19 -8.53 3.76
CA GLY A 110 -6.28 -7.74 4.35
C GLY A 110 -5.81 -6.50 5.09
N ALA A 111 -6.68 -5.51 5.24
CA ALA A 111 -6.37 -4.28 5.99
C ALA A 111 -6.22 -4.55 7.50
N ASP A 112 -6.87 -5.59 8.00
CA ASP A 112 -6.84 -6.03 9.40
C ASP A 112 -5.74 -7.09 9.67
N GLY A 113 -4.94 -7.43 8.66
CA GLY A 113 -3.86 -8.40 8.77
C GLY A 113 -4.30 -9.85 8.97
N LYS A 114 -5.60 -10.16 8.88
CA LYS A 114 -6.14 -11.51 9.14
C LYS A 114 -6.10 -12.44 7.94
N GLY A 115 -5.78 -11.91 6.76
CA GLY A 115 -5.86 -12.62 5.49
C GLY A 115 -7.29 -12.67 4.94
N VAL A 116 -7.44 -12.41 3.64
CA VAL A 116 -8.74 -12.44 2.94
C VAL A 116 -8.91 -13.67 2.04
N LEU A 117 -7.87 -14.51 1.91
CA LEU A 117 -7.88 -15.72 1.07
C LEU A 117 -7.51 -16.98 1.88
N PRO A 118 -8.03 -18.17 1.51
CA PRO A 118 -7.68 -19.43 2.17
C PRO A 118 -6.17 -19.70 2.17
N GLY A 119 -5.62 -19.98 3.35
CA GLY A 119 -4.19 -20.28 3.53
C GLY A 119 -3.28 -19.08 3.77
N VAL A 120 -3.82 -17.85 3.68
CA VAL A 120 -3.10 -16.64 4.07
C VAL A 120 -3.05 -16.55 5.61
N PRO A 121 -1.89 -16.29 6.22
CA PRO A 121 -1.76 -16.24 7.67
C PRO A 121 -2.46 -15.03 8.28
N ASP A 122 -3.01 -15.22 9.47
CA ASP A 122 -3.44 -14.16 10.37
C ASP A 122 -2.23 -13.62 11.14
N PHE A 123 -1.89 -12.36 10.91
CA PHE A 123 -0.76 -11.68 11.55
C PHE A 123 -1.06 -11.21 12.97
N THR A 124 -2.32 -11.15 13.37
CA THR A 124 -2.73 -10.75 14.72
C THR A 124 -2.58 -11.87 15.77
N ARG A 125 -2.16 -13.06 15.33
CA ARG A 125 -1.90 -14.20 16.21
C ARG A 125 -0.51 -14.13 16.84
N LYS A 126 -0.46 -14.19 18.17
CA LYS A 126 0.77 -14.21 18.98
C LYS A 126 1.72 -15.37 18.66
N ASP A 127 1.18 -16.53 18.36
CA ASP A 127 1.91 -17.74 17.95
C ASP A 127 2.03 -17.88 16.41
N GLY A 128 1.61 -16.83 15.69
CA GLY A 128 1.49 -16.80 14.25
C GLY A 128 2.81 -16.57 13.52
N ARG A 129 2.72 -16.08 12.28
CA ARG A 129 3.89 -15.86 11.43
C ARG A 129 4.82 -14.79 11.99
N LEU A 130 4.27 -13.71 12.55
CA LEU A 130 5.08 -12.62 13.10
C LEU A 130 5.92 -13.02 14.33
N SER A 131 5.67 -14.18 14.94
CA SER A 131 6.54 -14.71 16.01
C SER A 131 7.91 -15.22 15.51
N LYS A 132 8.09 -15.39 14.20
CA LYS A 132 9.35 -15.86 13.62
C LYS A 132 10.40 -14.75 13.57
N PRO A 133 11.71 -15.09 13.60
CA PRO A 133 12.76 -14.08 13.48
C PRO A 133 12.65 -13.29 12.18
N ASP A 134 12.94 -11.98 12.23
CA ASP A 134 12.84 -11.08 11.07
C ASP A 134 13.65 -11.56 9.87
N ALA A 135 14.81 -12.18 10.09
CA ALA A 135 15.61 -12.78 9.02
C ALA A 135 14.84 -13.88 8.26
N THR A 136 14.01 -14.66 8.97
CA THR A 136 13.14 -15.68 8.36
C THR A 136 11.99 -15.03 7.60
N LEU A 137 11.37 -14.00 8.18
CA LEU A 137 10.30 -13.25 7.52
C LEU A 137 10.80 -12.59 6.22
N LEU A 138 11.95 -11.93 6.29
CA LEU A 138 12.61 -11.27 5.16
C LEU A 138 12.93 -12.26 4.03
N LYS A 139 13.46 -13.43 4.38
CA LYS A 139 13.71 -14.49 3.39
C LYS A 139 12.42 -14.91 2.69
N HIS A 140 11.38 -15.21 3.47
CA HIS A 140 10.09 -15.67 2.92
C HIS A 140 9.39 -14.62 2.06
N VAL A 141 9.40 -13.35 2.46
CA VAL A 141 8.82 -12.29 1.62
C VAL A 141 9.66 -12.02 0.38
N THR A 142 10.99 -12.19 0.44
CA THR A 142 11.87 -11.96 -0.71
C THR A 142 11.77 -13.08 -1.74
N GLU A 143 11.85 -14.34 -1.30
CA GLU A 143 11.92 -15.53 -2.16
C GLU A 143 10.53 -16.10 -2.48
N GLY A 144 9.50 -15.64 -1.77
CA GLY A 144 8.20 -16.31 -1.76
C GLY A 144 8.21 -17.50 -0.80
N PHE A 145 7.03 -17.98 -0.44
CA PHE A 145 6.92 -18.98 0.59
C PHE A 145 5.64 -19.82 0.52
N GLN A 146 5.79 -21.13 0.53
CA GLN A 146 4.68 -22.08 0.61
C GLN A 146 4.52 -22.53 2.07
N SER A 147 3.44 -22.08 2.74
CA SER A 147 3.09 -22.62 4.05
C SER A 147 2.73 -24.11 3.94
N PRO A 148 3.26 -24.98 4.81
CA PRO A 148 2.83 -26.38 4.87
C PRO A 148 1.31 -26.46 5.03
N GLY A 149 0.65 -27.21 4.14
CA GLY A 149 -0.81 -27.36 4.14
C GLY A 149 -1.61 -26.17 3.61
N SER A 150 -0.96 -25.06 3.19
CA SER A 150 -1.67 -23.97 2.51
C SER A 150 -2.01 -24.36 1.07
N PRO A 151 -3.22 -24.08 0.57
CA PRO A 151 -3.55 -24.26 -0.84
C PRO A 151 -2.85 -23.24 -1.76
N MET A 152 -2.25 -22.18 -1.20
CA MET A 152 -1.62 -21.10 -1.95
C MET A 152 -0.21 -20.77 -1.48
N ALA A 153 0.66 -20.49 -2.45
CA ALA A 153 2.00 -19.97 -2.24
C ALA A 153 1.98 -18.45 -2.12
N MET A 154 2.73 -17.90 -1.18
CA MET A 154 3.06 -16.49 -1.18
C MET A 154 4.09 -16.23 -2.30
N PRO A 155 3.81 -15.33 -3.27
CA PRO A 155 4.74 -15.04 -4.35
C PRO A 155 5.97 -14.27 -3.86
N PRO A 156 7.12 -14.40 -4.55
CA PRO A 156 8.30 -13.59 -4.28
C PRO A 156 7.98 -12.09 -4.31
N LYS A 157 8.44 -11.36 -3.30
CA LYS A 157 8.21 -9.92 -3.09
C LYS A 157 6.73 -9.51 -3.15
N GLY A 158 5.82 -10.41 -2.75
CA GLY A 158 4.37 -10.16 -2.85
C GLY A 158 3.87 -9.98 -4.29
N GLY A 159 4.62 -10.46 -5.28
CA GLY A 159 4.34 -10.27 -6.70
C GLY A 159 4.89 -8.96 -7.29
N ASN A 160 5.54 -8.12 -6.48
CA ASN A 160 6.11 -6.85 -6.91
C ASN A 160 7.64 -6.95 -7.02
N SER A 161 8.14 -7.26 -8.21
CA SER A 161 9.57 -7.43 -8.47
C SER A 161 10.41 -6.17 -8.21
N SER A 162 9.77 -4.99 -8.18
CA SER A 162 10.43 -3.69 -7.99
C SER A 162 10.82 -3.40 -6.53
N LEU A 163 10.31 -4.17 -5.55
CA LEU A 163 10.64 -3.94 -4.14
C LEU A 163 12.10 -4.31 -3.85
N THR A 164 12.81 -3.44 -3.13
CA THR A 164 14.17 -3.72 -2.65
C THR A 164 14.15 -4.46 -1.31
N GLU A 165 15.28 -5.00 -0.89
CA GLU A 165 15.38 -5.60 0.46
C GLU A 165 15.07 -4.57 1.56
N GLY A 166 15.45 -3.31 1.37
CA GLY A 166 15.14 -2.21 2.30
C GLY A 166 13.63 -1.98 2.42
N ASP A 167 12.93 -1.97 1.28
CA ASP A 167 11.47 -1.86 1.25
C ASP A 167 10.79 -3.01 2.01
N LEU A 168 11.28 -4.24 1.83
CA LEU A 168 10.75 -5.42 2.52
C LEU A 168 11.01 -5.40 4.03
N LYS A 169 12.15 -4.86 4.47
CA LYS A 169 12.41 -4.65 5.91
C LYS A 169 11.43 -3.65 6.51
N ASN A 170 11.17 -2.53 5.83
CA ASN A 170 10.18 -1.55 6.28
C ASN A 170 8.79 -2.19 6.42
N VAL A 171 8.40 -3.06 5.48
CA VAL A 171 7.12 -3.79 5.57
C VAL A 171 7.08 -4.67 6.82
N ILE A 172 8.15 -5.44 7.10
CA ILE A 172 8.21 -6.30 8.29
C ILE A 172 8.10 -5.49 9.57
N GLU A 173 8.80 -4.34 9.64
CA GLU A 173 8.68 -3.42 10.77
C GLU A 173 7.24 -2.92 10.94
N TYR A 174 6.58 -2.51 9.86
CA TYR A 174 5.17 -2.10 9.89
C TYR A 174 4.26 -3.24 10.38
N LEU A 175 4.47 -4.47 9.92
CA LEU A 175 3.68 -5.62 10.35
C LEU A 175 3.76 -5.86 11.86
N HIS A 176 4.95 -5.75 12.44
CA HIS A 176 5.14 -5.87 13.89
C HIS A 176 4.46 -4.74 14.66
N GLN A 177 4.59 -3.50 14.17
CA GLN A 177 3.99 -2.32 14.82
C GLN A 177 2.46 -2.35 14.78
N GLU A 178 1.87 -2.75 13.65
CA GLU A 178 0.42 -2.71 13.44
C GLU A 178 -0.28 -3.97 13.99
N PHE A 179 0.33 -5.15 13.81
CA PHE A 179 -0.35 -6.43 14.05
C PHE A 179 0.30 -7.31 15.14
N GLY A 180 1.52 -7.01 15.58
CA GLY A 180 2.33 -7.86 16.47
C GLY A 180 1.97 -7.84 17.97
N SER A 181 0.71 -7.56 18.33
CA SER A 181 0.24 -7.39 19.73
C SER A 181 0.04 -8.69 20.52
#